data_AF-A0A2Z6NGT7-F1
#
_entry.id   AF-A0A2Z6NGT7-F1
#
_cell.length_a   1.000
_cell.length_b   1.000
_cell.length_c   1.000
_cell.angle_alpha   90.00
_cell.angle_beta   90.00
_cell.angle_gamma   90.00
#
_symmetry.space_group_name_H-M   'P 1'
#
loop_
_entity.id
_entity.type
_entity.pdbx_description
1 polymer ?
#
loop_
_entity_poly.entity_id
_entity_poly.type
_entity_poly.pdbx_seq_one_letter_code
_entity_poly.pdbx_strand_id
1 'polypeptide(L)' 'MDRDNFTLEDLLDEDEIIQECKALNSRLINFLSGKPQVEQLVRYIVEEGPEDAEKKRTFK' A
#
# COMPACT_ATOMS: atom_id res chain seq x y z
N MET A 1 22.24 -4.99 -0.93
CA MET A 1 20.79 -5.32 -0.93
C MET A 1 20.09 -3.99 -1.12
N ASP A 2 20.31 -3.40 -2.28
CA ASP A 2 20.07 -1.98 -2.50
C ASP A 2 18.80 -1.91 -3.35
N ARG A 3 17.66 -2.12 -2.69
CA ARG A 3 16.35 -1.79 -3.24
C ARG A 3 16.19 -0.27 -3.11
N ASP A 4 16.92 0.49 -3.92
CA ASP A 4 16.96 1.96 -3.85
C ASP A 4 15.64 2.66 -4.25
N ASN A 5 14.56 1.92 -4.55
CA ASN A 5 13.27 2.52 -4.90
C ASN A 5 12.07 1.67 -4.45
N PHE A 6 12.06 1.12 -3.23
CA PHE A 6 10.83 0.48 -2.73
C PHE A 6 9.76 1.54 -2.44
N THR A 7 8.71 1.57 -3.26
CA THR A 7 7.61 2.55 -3.13
C THR A 7 6.44 2.00 -2.33
N LEU A 8 5.49 2.88 -1.98
CA LEU A 8 4.24 2.45 -1.34
C LEU A 8 3.40 1.62 -2.33
N GLU A 9 3.44 1.97 -3.62
CA GLU A 9 2.77 1.26 -4.70
C GLU A 9 3.27 -0.17 -4.83
N ASP A 10 4.59 -0.38 -4.83
CA ASP A 10 5.18 -1.72 -4.88
C ASP A 10 4.70 -2.56 -3.69
N LEU A 11 4.65 -1.96 -2.49
CA LEU A 11 4.18 -2.63 -1.28
C LEU A 11 2.70 -3.03 -1.37
N LEU A 12 1.84 -2.14 -1.88
CA LEU A 12 0.40 -2.37 -1.98
C LEU A 12 0.03 -3.43 -3.03
N ASP A 13 0.89 -3.65 -4.03
CA ASP A 13 0.74 -4.71 -5.03
C ASP A 13 1.20 -6.10 -4.54
N GLU A 14 1.85 -6.21 -3.37
CA GLU A 14 2.28 -7.49 -2.79
C GLU A 14 1.10 -8.30 -2.24
N ASP A 15 0.95 -9.56 -2.69
CA ASP A 15 -0.12 -10.47 -2.22
C ASP A 15 -0.08 -10.72 -0.70
N GLU A 16 1.11 -10.64 -0.08
CA GLU A 16 1.30 -10.95 1.33
C GLU A 16 1.03 -9.76 2.27
N ILE A 17 0.84 -8.53 1.76
CA ILE A 17 0.73 -7.31 2.58
C ILE A 17 -0.36 -7.43 3.66
N ILE A 18 -1.52 -7.99 3.31
CA ILE A 18 -2.64 -8.16 4.24
C ILE A 18 -2.31 -9.19 5.31
N GLN A 19 -1.60 -10.27 4.95
CA GLN A 19 -1.21 -11.31 5.89
C GLN A 19 -0.14 -10.82 6.86
N GLU A 20 0.84 -10.07 6.36
CA GLU A 20 1.87 -9.46 7.20
C GLU A 20 1.30 -8.40 8.15
N CYS A 21 0.31 -7.62 7.70
CA CYS A 21 -0.44 -6.71 8.57
C CYS A 21 -1.18 -7.47 9.68
N LYS A 22 -1.87 -8.57 9.34
CA LYS A 22 -2.57 -9.42 10.30
C LYS A 22 -1.62 -10.08 11.31
N ALA A 23 -0.42 -10.45 10.86
CA ALA A 23 0.64 -10.99 11.70
C ALA A 23 1.34 -9.94 12.58
N LEU A 24 0.89 -8.68 12.50
CA LEU A 24 1.48 -7.55 13.22
C LEU A 24 2.98 -7.37 12.94
N ASN A 25 3.38 -7.51 11.67
CA ASN A 25 4.77 -7.27 11.28
C ASN A 25 5.16 -5.82 11.63
N SER A 26 6.01 -5.66 12.65
CA SER A 26 6.38 -4.37 13.19
C SER A 26 7.10 -3.48 12.18
N ARG A 27 7.86 -4.06 11.25
CA ARG A 27 8.54 -3.31 10.18
C ARG A 27 7.53 -2.73 9.19
N LEU A 28 6.57 -3.55 8.77
CA LEU A 28 5.50 -3.14 7.87
C LEU A 28 4.60 -2.07 8.50
N ILE A 29 4.16 -2.31 9.75
CA ILE A 29 3.34 -1.36 10.49
C ILE A 29 4.06 -0.04 10.67
N ASN A 30 5.33 -0.06 11.08
CA ASN A 30 6.12 1.16 11.27
C ASN A 30 6.25 1.94 9.96
N PHE A 31 6.48 1.25 8.82
CA PHE A 31 6.53 1.90 7.52
C PHE A 31 5.18 2.54 7.13
N LEU A 32 4.08 1.79 7.21
CA LEU A 32 2.74 2.27 6.84
C LEU A 32 2.24 3.39 7.79
N SER A 33 2.70 3.40 9.04
CA SER A 33 2.36 4.42 10.03
C SER A 33 3.14 5.73 9.87
N GLY A 34 4.12 5.77 8.96
CA GLY A 34 4.85 6.99 8.64
C GLY A 34 3.91 8.05 8.05
N LYS A 35 4.10 9.32 8.44
CA LYS A 35 3.28 10.43 7.96
C LYS A 35 3.08 10.47 6.43
N PRO A 36 4.13 10.40 5.58
CA PRO A 36 3.93 10.47 4.14
C PRO A 36 3.15 9.26 3.60
N GLN A 37 3.35 8.06 4.20
CA GLN A 37 2.59 6.86 3.84
C GLN A 37 1.12 7.00 4.21
N VAL A 38 0.80 7.47 5.42
CA VAL A 38 -0.59 7.68 5.85
C VAL A 38 -1.29 8.72 4.98
N GLU A 39 -0.64 9.84 4.68
CA GLU A 39 -1.21 10.88 3.80
C GLU A 39 -1.54 10.32 2.41
N GLN A 40 -0.65 9.50 1.84
CA GLN A 40 -0.83 8.86 0.55
C GLN A 40 -1.92 7.78 0.56
N LEU A 41 -1.98 6.95 1.61
CA LEU A 41 -3.04 5.95 1.80
C LEU A 41 -4.42 6.62 1.90
N VAL A 42 -4.52 7.70 2.67
CA VAL A 42 -5.77 8.47 2.79
C VAL A 42 -6.16 9.03 1.43
N ARG A 43 -5.19 9.59 0.68
CA ARG A 43 -5.40 10.12 -0.67
C ARG A 43 -6.02 9.08 -1.60
N TYR A 44 -5.54 7.84 -1.58
CA TYR A 44 -6.08 6.75 -2.40
C TYR A 44 -7.52 6.35 -2.06
N ILE A 45 -7.96 6.60 -0.83
CA ILE A 45 -9.32 6.29 -0.37
C ILE A 45 -10.28 7.43 -0.71
N VAL A 46 -9.82 8.69 -0.61
CA VAL A 46 -10.66 9.88 -0.75
C VAL A 46 -10.71 10.44 -2.16
N GLU A 47 -9.66 10.28 -2.97
CA GLU A 47 -9.66 10.70 -4.36
C GLU A 47 -10.30 9.60 -5.21
N GLU A 48 -11.34 9.96 -5.98
CA GLU A 48 -11.84 9.09 -7.05
C GLU A 48 -10.69 8.81 -8.03
N GLY A 49 -10.39 7.52 -8.21
CA GLY A 49 -9.40 7.10 -9.19
C GLY A 49 -9.80 7.60 -10.60
N PRO A 50 -8.83 7.77 -11.51
CA PRO A 50 -9.16 8.12 -12.89
C PRO A 50 -10.15 7.09 -13.47
N GLU A 51 -11.06 7.50 -14.36
CA GLU A 51 -12.15 6.67 -14.89
C GLU A 51 -11.70 5.30 -15.45
N ASP A 52 -10.41 5.14 -15.81
CA ASP A 52 -9.83 3.89 -16.30
C ASP A 52 -9.20 2.99 -15.20
N ALA A 53 -9.14 3.43 -13.94
CA ALA A 53 -8.59 2.69 -12.80
C ALA A 53 -9.48 1.52 -12.33
N GLU A 54 -10.74 1.48 -12.78
CA GLU A 54 -11.74 0.49 -12.37
C GLU A 54 -11.41 -0.94 -12.82
N LYS A 55 -10.46 -1.13 -13.74
CA LYS A 55 -10.13 -2.44 -14.34
C LYS A 55 -9.29 -3.38 -13.46
N LYS A 56 -8.80 -2.95 -12.28
CA LYS A 56 -7.95 -3.79 -11.40
C LYS A 56 -8.55 -4.13 -10.03
N ARG A 57 -9.77 -3.67 -9.70
CA ARG A 57 -10.46 -4.12 -8.47
C ARG A 57 -11.11 -5.49 -8.67
N THR A 58 -10.29 -6.51 -8.92
CA THR A 58 -10.73 -7.89 -8.73
C THR A 58 -10.09 -8.39 -7.44
N PHE A 59 -10.67 -8.01 -6.30
CA PHE A 59 -10.44 -8.76 -5.08
C PHE A 59 -11.07 -10.13 -5.30
N LYS A 60 -10.24 -11.17 -5.38
CA LYS A 60 -10.65 -12.56 -5.51
C LYS A 60 -10.56 -13.25 -4.16
#